data_AF-A0A7T5R3A3-F1
#
_entry.id   AF-A0A7T5R3A3-F1
#
_cell.length_a   1.000
_cell.length_b   1.000
_cell.length_c   1.000
_cell.angle_alpha   90.00
_cell.angle_beta   90.00
_cell.angle_gamma   90.00
#
_symmetry.space_group_name_H-M   'P 1'
#
loop_
_entity.id
_entity.type
_entity.pdbx_description
1 polymer ?
#
loop_
_entity_poly.entity_id
_entity_poly.type
_entity_poly.pdbx_seq_one_letter_code
_entity_poly.pdbx_strand_id
1 'polypeptide(L)'
;MDEFNVRLFYHLEGLRAFHHKELCESLASVKGVAIKANDWCRIVDFQYSDHPLSAKGSVIKGGRFNIGNNLDGDVFSPFPALYIAEDEDTAEIEKFGAKKSSTGLESYEVALVKKGSYSKLDLNFELGNIFDLTNAANLNDFVDIISKFKMPAELVELAKRVGLKPPLLVRDAEGLKATLITHTWQYSPSQFGIPANSQIFGRILKEAGFEGVLYPSSKKASRKCVAIFTENLDGSDSFIELANPAPSSIKIIRLDSKNWKAATDD
;
A
#
# COMPACT_ATOMS: atom_id res chain seq x y z
N MET A 1 5.66 -25.11 -6.83
CA MET A 1 5.76 -23.65 -6.97
C MET A 1 5.62 -23.00 -5.60
N ASP A 2 4.64 -23.42 -4.81
CA ASP A 2 4.33 -22.92 -3.46
C ASP A 2 5.52 -23.05 -2.49
N GLU A 3 6.13 -24.23 -2.39
CA GLU A 3 7.31 -24.46 -1.54
C GLU A 3 8.47 -23.50 -1.88
N PHE A 4 8.69 -23.22 -3.17
CA PHE A 4 9.72 -22.29 -3.60
C PHE A 4 9.42 -20.87 -3.12
N ASN A 5 8.19 -20.38 -3.32
CA ASN A 5 7.81 -19.02 -2.94
C ASN A 5 7.90 -18.79 -1.42
N VAL A 6 7.44 -19.76 -0.63
CA VAL A 6 7.49 -19.67 0.84
C VAL A 6 8.94 -19.68 1.33
N ARG A 7 9.78 -20.61 0.85
CA ARG A 7 11.19 -20.67 1.27
C ARG A 7 11.99 -19.46 0.79
N LEU A 8 11.73 -18.99 -0.44
CA LEU A 8 12.33 -17.75 -0.95
C LEU A 8 11.96 -16.57 -0.05
N PHE A 9 10.69 -16.44 0.31
CA PHE A 9 10.23 -15.35 1.17
C PHE A 9 10.94 -15.34 2.50
N TYR A 10 10.96 -16.46 3.24
CA TYR A 10 11.58 -16.51 4.57
C TYR A 10 13.10 -16.34 4.52
N HIS A 11 13.76 -16.85 3.47
CA HIS A 11 15.18 -16.58 3.24
C HIS A 11 15.44 -15.07 3.07
N LEU A 12 14.66 -14.41 2.21
CA LEU A 12 14.79 -12.98 1.98
C LEU A 12 14.37 -12.16 3.21
N GLU A 13 13.41 -12.64 4.01
CA GLU A 13 13.00 -11.99 5.25
C GLU A 13 14.12 -12.00 6.28
N GLY A 14 14.84 -13.11 6.41
CA GLY A 14 16.05 -13.17 7.25
C GLY A 14 17.11 -12.16 6.80
N LEU A 15 17.33 -12.02 5.48
CA LEU A 15 18.27 -11.02 4.95
C LEU A 15 17.78 -9.59 5.17
N ARG A 16 16.48 -9.32 4.99
CA ARG A 16 15.89 -8.00 5.28
C ARG A 16 16.00 -7.65 6.75
N ALA A 17 15.77 -8.59 7.66
CA ALA A 17 15.94 -8.40 9.09
C ALA A 17 17.41 -8.09 9.43
N PHE A 18 18.35 -8.83 8.83
CA PHE A 18 19.78 -8.60 9.03
C PHE A 18 20.25 -7.23 8.53
N HIS A 19 19.76 -6.79 7.37
CA HIS A 19 20.07 -5.49 6.77
C HIS A 19 19.06 -4.39 7.14
N HIS A 20 18.19 -4.61 8.15
CA HIS A 20 17.01 -3.77 8.36
C HIS A 20 17.36 -2.29 8.55
N LYS A 21 18.38 -2.02 9.37
CA LYS A 21 18.87 -0.65 9.61
C LYS A 21 19.36 0.01 8.32
N GLU A 22 20.17 -0.70 7.52
CA GLU A 22 20.71 -0.21 6.26
C GLU A 22 19.57 0.10 5.26
N LEU A 23 18.55 -0.76 5.21
CA LEU A 23 17.37 -0.56 4.37
C LEU A 23 16.57 0.68 4.80
N CYS A 24 16.31 0.86 6.09
CA CYS A 24 15.63 2.06 6.59
C CYS A 24 16.44 3.33 6.33
N GLU A 25 17.75 3.31 6.58
CA GLU A 25 18.65 4.45 6.32
C GLU A 25 18.71 4.80 4.83
N SER A 26 18.70 3.81 3.93
CA SER A 26 18.66 4.03 2.48
C SER A 26 17.35 4.65 1.98
N LEU A 27 16.24 4.45 2.69
CA LEU A 27 14.98 5.12 2.36
C LEU A 27 14.94 6.50 2.99
N ALA A 28 15.42 6.65 4.23
CA ALA A 28 15.46 7.93 4.93
C ALA A 28 16.45 8.93 4.29
N SER A 29 17.43 8.47 3.50
CA SER A 29 18.30 9.34 2.68
C SER A 29 17.54 10.02 1.54
N VAL A 30 16.42 9.43 1.10
CA VAL A 30 15.56 9.98 0.05
C VAL A 30 14.71 11.11 0.67
N LYS A 31 14.80 12.29 0.08
CA LYS A 31 13.97 13.42 0.49
C LYS A 31 12.50 13.13 0.21
N GLY A 32 11.69 13.02 1.26
CA GLY A 32 10.24 12.95 1.15
C GLY A 32 9.65 14.20 0.49
N VAL A 33 8.50 14.01 -0.15
CA VAL A 33 7.75 15.09 -0.79
C VAL A 33 6.61 15.53 0.12
N ALA A 34 6.47 16.86 0.25
CA ALA A 34 5.27 17.44 0.81
C ALA A 34 4.19 17.50 -0.26
N ILE A 35 2.97 17.06 0.07
CA ILE A 35 1.83 17.02 -0.84
C ILE A 35 0.68 17.78 -0.20
N LYS A 36 0.17 18.77 -0.93
CA LYS A 36 -1.09 19.44 -0.62
C LYS A 36 -2.05 19.19 -1.76
N ALA A 37 -3.21 18.65 -1.46
CA ALA A 37 -4.20 18.31 -2.46
C ALA A 37 -5.62 18.54 -1.97
N ASN A 38 -6.50 18.85 -2.91
CA ASN A 38 -7.93 19.00 -2.68
C ASN A 38 -8.71 18.05 -3.58
N ASP A 39 -9.92 17.71 -3.17
CA ASP A 39 -10.89 16.93 -3.95
C ASP A 39 -10.37 15.54 -4.39
N TRP A 40 -9.49 14.94 -3.58
CA TRP A 40 -9.07 13.56 -3.77
C TRP A 40 -10.14 12.60 -3.27
N CYS A 41 -10.32 11.47 -3.92
CA CYS A 41 -11.47 10.62 -3.67
C CYS A 41 -11.11 9.38 -2.84
N ARG A 42 -11.98 9.06 -1.89
CA ARG A 42 -12.01 7.78 -1.17
C ARG A 42 -13.40 7.15 -1.27
N ILE A 43 -13.42 5.84 -1.50
CA ILE A 43 -14.65 5.05 -1.53
C ILE A 43 -14.68 4.07 -0.37
N VAL A 44 -15.76 4.14 0.42
CA VAL A 44 -16.03 3.21 1.53
C VAL A 44 -17.34 2.46 1.29
N ASP A 45 -17.47 1.24 1.82
CA ASP A 45 -18.75 0.53 1.75
C ASP A 45 -19.79 1.27 2.61
N PHE A 46 -21.07 1.21 2.23
CA PHE A 46 -22.12 2.06 2.82
C PHE A 46 -22.25 1.91 4.34
N GLN A 47 -22.01 0.71 4.87
CA GLN A 47 -22.04 0.46 6.32
C GLN A 47 -20.93 1.21 7.09
N TYR A 48 -19.91 1.73 6.40
CA TYR A 48 -18.79 2.46 6.97
C TYR A 48 -18.83 3.96 6.65
N SER A 49 -19.94 4.46 6.09
CA SER A 49 -20.07 5.87 5.70
C SER A 49 -19.97 6.84 6.87
N ASP A 50 -20.25 6.40 8.10
CA ASP A 50 -20.09 7.20 9.32
C ASP A 50 -18.64 7.25 9.84
N HIS A 51 -17.74 6.44 9.26
CA HIS A 51 -16.32 6.34 9.62
C HIS A 51 -15.39 6.50 8.40
N PRO A 52 -15.53 7.59 7.62
CA PRO A 52 -14.88 7.74 6.32
C PRO A 52 -13.35 7.75 6.39
N LEU A 53 -12.79 8.29 7.49
CA LEU A 53 -11.36 8.42 7.73
C LEU A 53 -10.77 7.27 8.55
N SER A 54 -11.55 6.21 8.86
CA SER A 54 -11.05 5.05 9.58
C SER A 54 -10.09 4.21 8.71
N ALA A 55 -8.95 3.84 9.29
CA ALA A 55 -7.99 2.93 8.68
C ALA A 55 -8.20 1.46 9.11
N LYS A 56 -9.17 1.17 9.98
CA LYS A 56 -9.42 -0.14 10.57
C LYS A 56 -9.57 -1.26 9.55
N GLY A 57 -10.26 -1.00 8.44
CA GLY A 57 -10.43 -1.98 7.37
C GLY A 57 -9.11 -2.50 6.79
N SER A 58 -8.09 -1.63 6.71
CA SER A 58 -6.74 -2.01 6.26
C SER A 58 -5.99 -2.84 7.29
N VAL A 59 -6.23 -2.63 8.59
CA VAL A 59 -5.65 -3.45 9.67
C VAL A 59 -6.26 -4.85 9.64
N ILE A 60 -7.55 -4.99 9.33
CA ILE A 60 -8.22 -6.29 9.26
C ILE A 60 -7.77 -7.10 8.03
N LYS A 61 -7.77 -6.49 6.84
CA LYS A 61 -7.59 -7.21 5.56
C LYS A 61 -6.22 -7.02 4.91
N GLY A 62 -5.41 -6.09 5.41
CA GLY A 62 -4.26 -5.57 4.70
C GLY A 62 -4.67 -4.72 3.51
N GLY A 63 -3.66 -4.15 2.87
CA GLY A 63 -3.78 -3.43 1.61
C GLY A 63 -2.49 -3.57 0.83
N ARG A 64 -2.36 -2.84 -0.27
CA ARG A 64 -1.17 -2.93 -1.13
C ARG A 64 0.10 -2.61 -0.35
N PHE A 65 0.09 -1.58 0.48
CA PHE A 65 1.26 -1.08 1.20
C PHE A 65 1.18 -1.28 2.71
N ASN A 66 0.23 -2.08 3.21
CA ASN A 66 0.16 -2.40 4.62
C ASN A 66 -0.21 -3.87 4.87
N ILE A 67 0.38 -4.42 5.92
CA ILE A 67 0.09 -5.76 6.43
C ILE A 67 -1.17 -5.66 7.31
N GLY A 68 -2.05 -6.65 7.20
CA GLY A 68 -3.22 -6.79 8.07
C GLY A 68 -3.29 -8.15 8.76
N ASN A 69 -4.28 -8.28 9.64
CA ASN A 69 -4.57 -9.46 10.46
C ASN A 69 -5.06 -10.68 9.68
N ASN A 70 -5.23 -10.55 8.36
CA ASN A 70 -5.49 -11.68 7.48
C ASN A 70 -4.24 -12.55 7.25
N LEU A 71 -3.07 -12.07 7.69
CA LEU A 71 -1.83 -12.84 7.78
C LEU A 71 -1.54 -13.19 9.25
N ASP A 72 -0.64 -14.14 9.48
CA ASP A 72 -0.25 -14.57 10.83
C ASP A 72 0.35 -13.39 11.63
N GLY A 73 -0.41 -12.90 12.61
CA GLY A 73 -0.06 -11.73 13.43
C GLY A 73 1.11 -11.97 14.37
N ASP A 74 1.42 -13.23 14.69
CA ASP A 74 2.58 -13.59 15.52
C ASP A 74 3.89 -13.45 14.72
N VAL A 75 3.80 -13.52 13.38
CA VAL A 75 4.93 -13.40 12.45
C VAL A 75 4.99 -12.01 11.83
N PHE A 76 3.85 -11.41 11.50
CA PHE A 76 3.76 -10.15 10.78
C PHE A 76 2.88 -9.14 11.52
N SER A 77 3.49 -8.08 12.03
CA SER A 77 2.76 -7.02 12.71
C SER A 77 1.90 -6.22 11.71
N PRO A 78 0.57 -6.17 11.90
CA PRO A 78 -0.32 -5.34 11.09
C PRO A 78 -0.09 -3.85 11.39
N PHE A 79 -0.43 -2.98 10.44
CA PHE A 79 -0.42 -1.54 10.68
C PHE A 79 -1.46 -0.84 9.81
N PRO A 80 -2.04 0.28 10.28
CA PRO A 80 -3.09 0.98 9.56
C PRO A 80 -2.55 1.78 8.38
N ALA A 81 -3.27 1.73 7.26
CA ALA A 81 -3.08 2.61 6.13
C ALA A 81 -4.40 3.13 5.56
N LEU A 82 -4.44 4.44 5.29
CA LEU A 82 -5.54 5.11 4.62
C LEU A 82 -5.23 5.27 3.13
N TYR A 83 -6.05 4.65 2.27
CA TYR A 83 -5.91 4.75 0.82
C TYR A 83 -6.84 5.82 0.25
N ILE A 84 -6.29 6.66 -0.63
CA ILE A 84 -6.99 7.74 -1.33
C ILE A 84 -6.49 7.79 -2.77
N ALA A 85 -7.37 8.09 -3.73
CA ALA A 85 -7.03 8.25 -5.14
C ALA A 85 -7.17 9.71 -5.60
N GLU A 86 -6.44 10.06 -6.67
CA GLU A 86 -6.42 11.43 -7.21
C GLU A 86 -7.78 11.92 -7.72
N ASP A 87 -8.63 11.02 -8.23
CA ASP A 87 -9.97 11.36 -8.71
C ASP A 87 -10.96 10.21 -8.46
N GLU A 88 -12.26 10.52 -8.58
CA GLU A 88 -13.37 9.57 -8.42
C GLU A 88 -13.24 8.35 -9.33
N ASP A 89 -12.96 8.56 -10.62
CA ASP A 89 -12.77 7.48 -11.59
C ASP A 89 -11.68 6.51 -11.14
N THR A 90 -10.57 7.03 -10.62
CA THR A 90 -9.44 6.23 -10.14
C THR A 90 -9.83 5.48 -8.88
N ALA A 91 -10.55 6.11 -7.95
CA ALA A 91 -11.05 5.46 -6.74
C ALA A 91 -11.99 4.29 -7.08
N GLU A 92 -12.91 4.47 -8.02
CA GLU A 92 -13.83 3.42 -8.48
C GLU A 92 -13.08 2.23 -9.09
N ILE A 93 -12.15 2.51 -10.02
CA ILE A 93 -11.37 1.46 -10.68
C ILE A 93 -10.53 0.69 -9.64
N GLU A 94 -9.91 1.39 -8.69
CA GLU A 94 -9.12 0.77 -7.62
C GLU A 94 -9.99 -0.10 -6.71
N LYS A 95 -11.18 0.38 -6.31
CA LYS A 95 -12.12 -0.36 -5.45
C LYS A 95 -12.75 -1.57 -6.14
N PHE A 96 -13.25 -1.40 -7.37
CA PHE A 96 -14.08 -2.38 -8.06
C PHE A 96 -13.32 -3.30 -9.00
N GLY A 97 -12.07 -2.98 -9.36
CA GLY A 97 -11.26 -3.86 -10.22
C GLY A 97 -11.57 -3.80 -11.71
N ALA A 98 -12.60 -3.06 -12.10
CA ALA A 98 -13.03 -2.95 -13.48
C ALA A 98 -12.98 -1.50 -13.97
N LYS A 99 -12.58 -1.32 -15.23
CA LYS A 99 -12.88 -0.09 -15.98
C LYS A 99 -14.29 -0.20 -16.53
N LYS A 100 -14.95 0.95 -16.70
CA LYS A 100 -16.16 1.07 -17.51
C LYS A 100 -15.96 0.30 -18.82
N SER A 101 -16.83 -0.67 -19.10
CA SER A 101 -16.65 -1.54 -20.24
C SER A 101 -16.95 -0.78 -21.54
N SER A 102 -16.34 -1.21 -22.65
CA SER A 102 -16.71 -0.74 -23.99
C SER A 102 -18.15 -1.11 -24.38
N THR A 103 -18.81 -1.97 -23.59
CA THR A 103 -20.22 -2.36 -23.75
C THR A 103 -21.20 -1.45 -23.01
N GLY A 104 -20.71 -0.40 -22.33
CA GLY A 104 -21.54 0.60 -21.64
C GLY A 104 -21.86 0.30 -20.17
N LEU A 105 -21.28 -0.76 -19.58
CA LEU A 105 -21.47 -1.10 -18.16
C LEU A 105 -20.56 -0.25 -17.27
N GLU A 106 -21.11 0.26 -16.18
CA GLU A 106 -20.38 1.02 -15.16
C GLU A 106 -19.50 0.11 -14.29
N SER A 107 -18.47 0.67 -13.66
CA SER A 107 -17.48 -0.07 -12.85
C SER A 107 -18.12 -0.92 -11.74
N TYR A 108 -19.18 -0.42 -11.10
CA TYR A 108 -19.92 -1.15 -10.06
C TYR A 108 -20.74 -2.32 -10.63
N GLU A 109 -21.21 -2.22 -11.88
CA GLU A 109 -21.98 -3.28 -12.54
C GLU A 109 -21.09 -4.45 -12.91
N VAL A 110 -19.88 -4.17 -13.40
CA VAL A 110 -18.88 -5.20 -13.68
C VAL A 110 -18.43 -5.91 -12.39
N ALA A 111 -18.34 -5.17 -11.28
CA ALA A 111 -18.00 -5.73 -9.98
C ALA A 111 -19.17 -6.40 -9.23
N LEU A 112 -20.37 -6.46 -9.86
CA LEU A 112 -21.59 -7.01 -9.26
C LEU A 112 -21.97 -6.34 -7.92
N VAL A 113 -21.64 -5.05 -7.78
CA VAL A 113 -21.94 -4.23 -6.62
C VAL A 113 -23.21 -3.44 -6.87
N LYS A 114 -24.14 -3.42 -5.91
CA LYS A 114 -25.38 -2.64 -6.04
C LYS A 114 -25.05 -1.15 -6.06
N LYS A 115 -25.61 -0.41 -7.03
CA LYS A 115 -25.52 1.06 -7.06
C LYS A 115 -26.00 1.64 -5.72
N GLY A 116 -25.17 2.45 -5.06
CA GLY A 116 -25.47 3.04 -3.76
C GLY A 116 -25.11 2.19 -2.53
N SER A 117 -24.48 1.03 -2.68
CA SER A 117 -23.95 0.25 -1.54
C SER A 117 -22.57 0.73 -1.05
N TYR A 118 -22.17 1.93 -1.43
CA TYR A 118 -20.91 2.56 -1.07
C TYR A 118 -21.10 4.08 -1.03
N SER A 119 -20.18 4.77 -0.36
CA SER A 119 -20.12 6.23 -0.32
C SER A 119 -18.81 6.71 -0.91
N LYS A 120 -18.92 7.78 -1.68
CA LYS A 120 -17.81 8.53 -2.26
C LYS A 120 -17.57 9.75 -1.40
N LEU A 121 -16.31 10.01 -1.09
CA LEU A 121 -15.90 11.07 -0.17
C LEU A 121 -14.77 11.84 -0.83
N ASP A 122 -14.96 13.15 -0.96
CA ASP A 122 -13.91 14.07 -1.39
C ASP A 122 -13.12 14.51 -0.15
N LEU A 123 -11.79 14.46 -0.27
CA LEU A 123 -10.85 14.66 0.81
C LEU A 123 -9.83 15.73 0.41
N ASN A 124 -9.54 16.60 1.38
CA ASN A 124 -8.43 17.54 1.32
C ASN A 124 -7.34 17.06 2.29
N PHE A 125 -6.07 17.24 1.92
CA PHE A 125 -4.98 16.87 2.81
C PHE A 125 -3.73 17.70 2.58
N GLU A 126 -2.94 17.79 3.64
CA GLU A 126 -1.58 18.32 3.63
C GLU A 126 -0.71 17.29 4.37
N LEU A 127 0.26 16.72 3.65
CA LEU A 127 1.17 15.68 4.13
C LEU A 127 2.60 16.18 3.94
N GLY A 128 3.43 16.03 4.96
CA GLY A 128 4.78 16.59 5.00
C GLY A 128 5.87 15.66 4.47
N ASN A 129 5.75 14.35 4.70
CA ASN A 129 6.83 13.39 4.44
C ASN A 129 6.34 12.13 3.71
N ILE A 130 6.04 12.27 2.41
CA ILE A 130 5.59 11.16 1.56
C ILE A 130 6.72 10.63 0.69
N PHE A 131 6.85 9.30 0.62
CA PHE A 131 7.76 8.67 -0.33
C PHE A 131 7.15 8.70 -1.73
N ASP A 132 7.84 9.31 -2.69
CA ASP A 132 7.38 9.37 -4.08
C ASP A 132 7.82 8.12 -4.86
N LEU A 133 6.93 7.13 -4.96
CA LEU A 133 7.13 5.92 -5.78
C LEU A 133 6.79 6.14 -7.26
N THR A 134 6.36 7.35 -7.66
CA THR A 134 6.19 7.68 -9.09
C THR A 134 7.54 7.82 -9.80
N ASN A 135 8.59 8.20 -9.06
CA ASN A 135 9.97 8.23 -9.53
C ASN A 135 10.75 6.99 -9.10
N ALA A 136 11.12 6.12 -10.03
CA ALA A 136 11.87 4.91 -9.71
C ALA A 136 13.26 5.20 -9.12
N ALA A 137 13.88 6.33 -9.47
CA ALA A 137 15.22 6.68 -8.96
C ALA A 137 15.28 6.78 -7.42
N ASN A 138 14.15 7.04 -6.77
CA ASN A 138 14.03 7.03 -5.31
C ASN A 138 14.27 5.63 -4.68
N LEU A 139 14.30 4.57 -5.50
CA LEU A 139 14.57 3.21 -5.06
C LEU A 139 16.04 2.78 -5.22
N ASN A 140 16.90 3.61 -5.82
CA ASN A 140 18.26 3.20 -6.20
C ASN A 140 19.07 2.70 -5.00
N ASP A 141 19.18 3.50 -3.93
CA ASP A 141 19.96 3.14 -2.74
C ASP A 141 19.42 1.87 -2.06
N PHE A 142 18.09 1.72 -1.99
CA PHE A 142 17.44 0.52 -1.48
C PHE A 142 17.76 -0.71 -2.34
N VAL A 143 17.74 -0.54 -3.66
CA VAL A 143 18.06 -1.62 -4.60
C VAL A 143 19.53 -2.02 -4.52
N ASP A 144 20.45 -1.08 -4.32
CA ASP A 144 21.87 -1.35 -4.16
C ASP A 144 22.16 -2.26 -2.96
N ILE A 145 21.26 -2.33 -1.98
CA ILE A 145 21.34 -3.26 -0.85
C ILE A 145 20.75 -4.62 -1.26
N ILE A 146 19.48 -4.67 -1.66
CA ILE A 146 18.80 -5.96 -1.91
C ILE A 146 19.38 -6.70 -3.12
N SER A 147 19.97 -5.99 -4.09
CA SER A 147 20.63 -6.58 -5.25
C SER A 147 21.89 -7.38 -4.86
N LYS A 148 22.43 -7.18 -3.65
CA LYS A 148 23.57 -7.96 -3.12
C LYS A 148 23.13 -9.23 -2.41
N PHE A 149 21.83 -9.43 -2.18
CA PHE A 149 21.32 -10.62 -1.52
C PHE A 149 21.69 -11.89 -2.30
N LYS A 150 22.19 -12.87 -1.55
CA LYS A 150 22.65 -14.15 -2.11
C LYS A 150 21.56 -15.20 -1.95
N MET A 151 21.31 -15.92 -3.04
CA MET A 151 20.44 -17.08 -3.03
C MET A 151 21.25 -18.32 -2.60
N PRO A 152 20.75 -19.13 -1.65
CA PRO A 152 21.38 -20.39 -1.30
C PRO A 152 21.23 -21.37 -2.46
N ALA A 153 22.22 -22.25 -2.62
CA ALA A 153 22.27 -23.21 -3.72
C ALA A 153 21.00 -24.08 -3.77
N GLU A 154 20.47 -24.48 -2.61
CA GLU A 154 19.25 -25.27 -2.50
C GLU A 154 18.03 -24.57 -3.14
N LEU A 155 17.87 -23.26 -2.95
CA LEU A 155 16.78 -22.51 -3.55
C LEU A 155 16.97 -22.32 -5.06
N VAL A 156 18.20 -22.20 -5.53
CA VAL A 156 18.50 -22.15 -6.96
C VAL A 156 18.13 -23.48 -7.63
N GLU A 157 18.48 -24.60 -7.01
CA GLU A 157 18.09 -25.94 -7.51
C GLU A 157 16.58 -26.18 -7.42
N LEU A 158 15.92 -25.67 -6.37
CA LEU A 158 14.47 -25.72 -6.27
C LEU A 158 13.79 -24.91 -7.40
N ALA A 159 14.28 -23.70 -7.70
CA ALA A 159 13.79 -22.86 -8.79
C ALA A 159 13.87 -23.60 -10.14
N LYS A 160 15.01 -24.25 -10.43
CA LYS A 160 15.19 -25.05 -11.64
C LYS A 160 14.19 -26.21 -11.71
N ARG A 161 13.98 -26.94 -10.61
CA ARG A 161 13.02 -28.06 -10.52
C ARG A 161 11.59 -27.64 -10.82
N VAL A 162 11.20 -26.42 -10.43
CA VAL A 162 9.86 -25.88 -10.70
C VAL A 162 9.77 -25.08 -12.01
N GLY A 163 10.82 -25.10 -12.84
CA GLY A 163 10.84 -24.47 -14.16
C GLY A 163 11.01 -22.95 -14.17
N LEU A 164 11.42 -22.33 -13.05
CA LEU A 164 11.66 -20.89 -12.98
C LEU A 164 13.03 -20.53 -13.55
N LYS A 165 13.07 -19.47 -14.36
CA LYS A 165 14.30 -18.96 -14.99
C LYS A 165 14.80 -17.70 -14.26
N PRO A 166 16.12 -17.47 -14.22
CA PRO A 166 16.70 -16.21 -13.74
C PRO A 166 16.25 -14.97 -14.55
N PRO A 167 16.32 -13.75 -13.97
CA PRO A 167 16.75 -13.46 -12.60
C PRO A 167 15.67 -13.78 -11.57
N LEU A 168 16.05 -14.46 -10.48
CA LEU A 168 15.14 -14.82 -9.39
C LEU A 168 14.94 -13.68 -8.37
N LEU A 169 15.80 -12.66 -8.43
CA LEU A 169 15.79 -11.51 -7.53
C LEU A 169 15.76 -10.22 -8.36
N VAL A 170 15.14 -9.19 -7.79
CA VAL A 170 15.14 -7.82 -8.31
C VAL A 170 16.56 -7.25 -8.27
N ARG A 171 16.98 -6.56 -9.33
CA ARG A 171 18.35 -6.03 -9.49
C ARG A 171 18.42 -4.54 -9.78
N ASP A 172 17.31 -3.91 -10.14
CA ASP A 172 17.25 -2.51 -10.52
C ASP A 172 15.96 -1.85 -9.99
N ALA A 173 15.95 -0.53 -9.95
CA ALA A 173 14.87 0.28 -9.41
C ALA A 173 13.54 0.12 -10.16
N GLU A 174 13.58 0.02 -11.49
CA GLU A 174 12.37 -0.18 -12.31
C GLU A 174 11.75 -1.55 -12.05
N GLY A 175 12.59 -2.58 -11.96
CA GLY A 175 12.20 -3.94 -11.56
C GLY A 175 11.58 -3.95 -10.18
N LEU A 176 12.17 -3.26 -9.20
CA LEU A 176 11.58 -3.16 -7.86
C LEU A 176 10.22 -2.49 -7.93
N LYS A 177 10.15 -1.29 -8.51
CA LYS A 177 8.90 -0.53 -8.68
C LYS A 177 7.82 -1.39 -9.32
N ALA A 178 8.12 -2.13 -10.38
CA ALA A 178 7.19 -3.02 -11.06
C ALA A 178 6.60 -4.09 -10.12
N THR A 179 7.43 -4.68 -9.24
CA THR A 179 6.93 -5.63 -8.23
C THR A 179 6.05 -4.96 -7.16
N LEU A 180 6.29 -3.69 -6.84
CA LEU A 180 5.51 -2.95 -5.84
C LEU A 180 4.14 -2.51 -6.38
N ILE A 181 4.06 -2.16 -7.67
CA ILE A 181 2.82 -1.66 -8.30
C ILE A 181 2.03 -2.74 -9.07
N THR A 182 2.46 -4.01 -9.03
CA THR A 182 1.81 -5.11 -9.76
C THR A 182 0.31 -5.23 -9.43
N HIS A 183 -0.52 -5.54 -10.44
CA HIS A 183 -1.95 -5.75 -10.23
C HIS A 183 -2.28 -6.93 -9.32
N THR A 184 -1.41 -7.93 -9.30
CA THR A 184 -1.62 -9.22 -8.63
C THR A 184 -0.95 -9.28 -7.25
N TRP A 185 -0.75 -8.14 -6.58
CA TRP A 185 -0.07 -8.08 -5.28
C TRP A 185 -0.73 -8.98 -4.22
N GLN A 186 -2.05 -9.18 -4.29
CA GLN A 186 -2.82 -10.04 -3.38
C GLN A 186 -2.49 -11.53 -3.53
N TYR A 187 -1.81 -11.93 -4.60
CA TYR A 187 -1.50 -13.34 -4.86
C TYR A 187 -0.68 -13.96 -3.73
N SER A 188 0.40 -13.31 -3.28
CA SER A 188 1.25 -13.87 -2.22
C SER A 188 0.52 -14.00 -0.88
N PRO A 189 -0.21 -12.96 -0.39
CA PRO A 189 -1.02 -13.07 0.82
C PRO A 189 -2.07 -14.17 0.74
N SER A 190 -2.81 -14.24 -0.37
CA SER A 190 -3.93 -15.18 -0.50
C SER A 190 -3.50 -16.62 -0.73
N GLN A 191 -2.43 -16.85 -1.52
CA GLN A 191 -1.99 -18.19 -1.89
C GLN A 191 -1.03 -18.81 -0.87
N PHE A 192 -0.12 -18.00 -0.31
CA PHE A 192 0.99 -18.50 0.51
C PHE A 192 0.94 -18.04 1.96
N GLY A 193 0.01 -17.15 2.34
CA GLY A 193 -0.07 -16.62 3.70
C GLY A 193 1.13 -15.74 4.08
N ILE A 194 1.78 -15.11 3.10
CA ILE A 194 2.95 -14.23 3.31
C ILE A 194 2.72 -12.84 2.72
N PRO A 195 3.31 -11.78 3.29
CA PRO A 195 3.21 -10.44 2.75
C PRO A 195 3.67 -10.32 1.30
N ALA A 196 2.98 -9.48 0.53
CA ALA A 196 3.45 -9.04 -0.78
C ALA A 196 4.69 -8.14 -0.67
N ASN A 197 5.49 -8.04 -1.73
CA ASN A 197 6.66 -7.14 -1.75
C ASN A 197 6.30 -5.69 -1.39
N SER A 198 5.14 -5.21 -1.85
CA SER A 198 4.64 -3.87 -1.53
C SER A 198 4.26 -3.68 -0.06
N GLN A 199 3.78 -4.73 0.60
CA GLN A 199 3.47 -4.70 2.03
C GLN A 199 4.74 -4.69 2.88
N ILE A 200 5.73 -5.49 2.49
CA ILE A 200 7.06 -5.49 3.11
C ILE A 200 7.71 -4.11 2.95
N PHE A 201 7.68 -3.56 1.75
CA PHE A 201 8.22 -2.22 1.47
C PHE A 201 7.49 -1.13 2.27
N GLY A 202 6.16 -1.21 2.35
CA GLY A 202 5.37 -0.27 3.17
C GLY A 202 5.72 -0.32 4.65
N ARG A 203 5.99 -1.50 5.21
CA ARG A 203 6.49 -1.65 6.58
C ARG A 203 7.83 -0.93 6.77
N ILE A 204 8.78 -1.15 5.87
CA ILE A 204 10.11 -0.53 5.96
C ILE A 204 10.01 0.99 5.75
N LEU A 205 9.15 1.48 4.85
CA LEU A 205 8.90 2.92 4.69
C LEU A 205 8.35 3.56 5.95
N LYS A 206 7.37 2.89 6.59
CA LYS A 206 6.81 3.33 7.87
C LYS A 206 7.91 3.40 8.94
N GLU A 207 8.74 2.37 9.04
CA GLU A 207 9.85 2.30 10.00
C GLU A 207 10.96 3.33 9.70
N ALA A 208 11.12 3.73 8.43
CA ALA A 208 12.00 4.81 7.99
C ALA A 208 11.43 6.22 8.25
N GLY A 209 10.19 6.33 8.78
CA GLY A 209 9.58 7.60 9.19
C GLY A 209 8.75 8.32 8.12
N PHE A 210 8.46 7.67 6.99
CA PHE A 210 7.54 8.26 5.99
C PHE A 210 6.10 8.20 6.48
N GLU A 211 5.32 9.24 6.23
CA GLU A 211 3.87 9.30 6.52
C GLU A 211 3.05 8.46 5.54
N GLY A 212 3.65 8.03 4.43
CA GLY A 212 2.99 7.27 3.40
C GLY A 212 3.78 7.15 2.11
N VAL A 213 3.12 6.63 1.09
CA VAL A 213 3.67 6.47 -0.26
C VAL A 213 2.70 7.02 -1.30
N LEU A 214 3.22 7.87 -2.19
CA LEU A 214 2.56 8.32 -3.41
C LEU A 214 2.95 7.36 -4.53
N TYR A 215 1.98 6.75 -5.21
CA TYR A 215 2.26 5.73 -6.23
C TYR A 215 1.32 5.89 -7.44
N PRO A 216 1.75 5.46 -8.63
CA PRO A 216 0.86 5.44 -9.79
C PRO A 216 -0.28 4.44 -9.56
N SER A 217 -1.51 4.80 -9.93
CA SER A 217 -2.60 3.84 -9.95
C SER A 217 -2.21 2.69 -10.86
N SER A 218 -2.23 1.48 -10.31
CA SER A 218 -1.91 0.27 -11.07
C SER A 218 -2.84 0.15 -12.27
N LYS A 219 -4.10 0.58 -12.14
CA LYS A 219 -5.14 0.41 -13.15
C LYS A 219 -5.31 1.61 -14.10
N LYS A 220 -4.83 2.81 -13.73
CA LYS A 220 -4.84 4.03 -14.56
C LYS A 220 -3.49 4.75 -14.45
N ALA A 221 -2.54 4.37 -15.30
CA ALA A 221 -1.13 4.76 -15.20
C ALA A 221 -0.85 6.29 -15.16
N SER A 222 -1.75 7.13 -15.68
CA SER A 222 -1.62 8.59 -15.65
C SER A 222 -2.11 9.23 -14.34
N ARG A 223 -2.68 8.45 -13.42
CA ARG A 223 -3.25 8.91 -12.16
C ARG A 223 -2.51 8.34 -10.97
N LYS A 224 -2.63 9.02 -9.83
CA LYS A 224 -1.92 8.70 -8.60
C LYS A 224 -2.88 8.24 -7.51
N CYS A 225 -2.33 7.48 -6.59
CA CYS A 225 -2.95 7.13 -5.32
C CYS A 225 -1.94 7.41 -4.21
N VAL A 226 -2.45 7.58 -3.00
CA VAL A 226 -1.63 7.69 -1.80
C VAL A 226 -2.11 6.65 -0.79
N ALA A 227 -1.14 5.98 -0.15
CA ALA A 227 -1.36 5.15 1.02
C ALA A 227 -0.68 5.83 2.21
N ILE A 228 -1.48 6.27 3.18
CA ILE A 228 -1.03 7.07 4.32
C ILE A 228 -0.94 6.15 5.54
N PHE A 229 0.24 6.02 6.13
CA PHE A 229 0.47 5.26 7.36
C PHE A 229 0.03 6.11 8.55
N THR A 230 -1.20 5.90 9.02
CA THR A 230 -1.85 6.85 9.94
C THR A 230 -1.13 6.97 11.30
N GLU A 231 -0.39 5.94 11.71
CA GLU A 231 0.45 5.99 12.92
C GLU A 231 1.57 7.05 12.81
N ASN A 232 2.10 7.25 11.60
CA ASN A 232 3.19 8.19 11.35
C ASN A 232 2.71 9.63 11.19
N LEU A 233 1.40 9.88 11.33
CA LEU A 233 0.90 11.24 11.54
C LEU A 233 1.24 11.72 12.96
N ASP A 234 1.53 10.83 13.91
CA ASP A 234 1.90 11.21 15.27
C ASP A 234 3.12 12.15 15.28
N GLY A 235 3.02 13.25 16.02
CA GLY A 235 4.05 14.29 16.06
C GLY A 235 4.23 15.13 14.79
N SER A 236 3.41 14.94 13.75
CA SER A 236 3.41 15.78 12.54
C SER A 236 2.31 16.85 12.56
N ASP A 237 2.44 17.85 11.67
CA ASP A 237 1.38 18.81 11.34
C ASP A 237 0.47 18.34 10.19
N SER A 238 0.72 17.13 9.67
CA SER A 238 0.00 16.55 8.55
C SER A 238 -1.45 16.20 8.91
N PHE A 239 -2.34 16.35 7.95
CA PHE A 239 -3.77 16.09 8.15
C PHE A 239 -4.49 15.64 6.88
N ILE A 240 -5.62 14.97 7.08
CA ILE A 240 -6.60 14.58 6.05
C ILE A 240 -7.98 14.97 6.55
N GLU A 241 -8.78 15.67 5.77
CA GLU A 241 -10.13 16.10 6.16
C GLU A 241 -11.14 15.92 5.05
N LEU A 242 -12.42 15.84 5.42
CA LEU A 242 -13.52 15.82 4.48
C LEU A 242 -13.63 17.18 3.80
N ALA A 243 -13.69 17.22 2.47
CA ALA A 243 -13.82 18.46 1.70
C ALA A 243 -15.21 19.10 1.84
N ASN A 244 -16.23 18.28 2.13
CA ASN A 244 -17.63 18.69 2.19
C ASN A 244 -18.19 18.58 3.63
N PRO A 245 -19.25 19.36 3.96
CA PRO A 245 -19.95 19.22 5.24
C PRO A 245 -20.42 17.79 5.49
N ALA A 246 -20.09 17.28 6.67
CA ALA A 246 -20.42 15.93 7.09
C ALA A 246 -21.74 15.89 7.88
N PRO A 247 -22.52 14.80 7.78
CA PRO A 247 -23.62 14.52 8.71
C PRO A 247 -23.12 14.47 10.16
N SER A 248 -23.99 14.78 11.12
CA SER A 248 -23.65 14.78 12.56
C SER A 248 -23.26 13.41 13.12
N SER A 249 -23.52 12.33 12.38
CA SER A 249 -23.09 10.97 12.73
C SER A 249 -21.57 10.78 12.57
N ILE A 250 -20.93 11.55 11.68
CA ILE A 250 -19.49 11.48 11.45
C ILE A 250 -18.76 12.27 12.54
N LYS A 251 -18.05 11.54 13.41
CA LYS A 251 -17.34 12.12 14.55
C LYS A 251 -15.98 12.70 14.18
N ILE A 252 -15.31 12.09 13.21
CA ILE A 252 -13.96 12.46 12.79
C ILE A 252 -14.03 13.00 11.36
N ILE A 253 -14.10 14.32 11.25
CA ILE A 253 -14.10 15.05 9.96
C ILE A 253 -12.69 15.42 9.50
N ARG A 254 -11.72 15.36 10.40
CA ARG A 254 -10.29 15.62 10.17
C ARG A 254 -9.48 14.60 10.96
N LEU A 255 -8.57 13.92 10.27
CA LEU A 255 -7.60 12.96 10.77
C LEU A 255 -6.23 13.64 10.86
N ASP A 256 -5.63 13.63 12.04
CA ASP A 256 -4.31 14.24 12.30
C ASP A 256 -3.59 13.53 13.46
N SER A 257 -2.45 14.09 13.88
CA SER A 257 -1.63 13.58 15.00
C SER A 257 -2.39 13.35 16.30
N LYS A 258 -3.51 14.06 16.55
CA LYS A 258 -4.24 13.99 17.82
C LYS A 258 -5.29 12.88 17.86
N ASN A 259 -5.77 12.41 16.72
CA ASN A 259 -6.92 11.53 16.65
C ASN A 259 -6.76 10.32 15.73
N TRP A 260 -5.60 10.12 15.11
CA TRP A 260 -5.33 8.97 14.22
C TRP A 260 -5.63 7.62 14.87
N LYS A 261 -5.32 7.49 16.17
CA LYS A 261 -5.53 6.27 16.94
C LYS A 261 -7.02 5.98 17.13
N ALA A 262 -7.78 6.99 17.58
CA ALA A 262 -9.22 6.88 17.75
C ALA A 262 -9.93 6.52 16.44
N ALA A 263 -9.50 7.11 15.31
CA ALA A 263 -10.04 6.79 14.00
C ALA A 263 -9.76 5.35 13.55
N THR A 264 -8.68 4.73 14.04
CA THR A 264 -8.30 3.36 13.69
C THR A 264 -9.02 2.33 14.56
N ASP A 265 -9.35 2.70 15.81
CA ASP A 265 -10.03 1.83 16.76
C ASP A 265 -11.56 1.78 16.55
N ASP A 266 -12.14 2.85 15.98
CA ASP A 266 -13.53 2.95 15.50
C ASP A 266 -13.82 1.97 14.35
#